data_AF-A0A1Z8Q466-F1
#
_entry.id   AF-A0A1Z8Q466-F1
#
_cell.length_a   1.000
_cell.length_b   1.000
_cell.length_c   1.000
_cell.angle_alpha   90.00
_cell.angle_beta   90.00
_cell.angle_gamma   90.00
#
_symmetry.space_group_name_H-M   'P 1'
#
loop_
_entity.id
_entity.type
_entity.pdbx_description
1 polymer ?
#
loop_
_entity_poly.entity_id
_entity_poly.type
_entity_poly.pdbx_seq_one_letter_code
_entity_poly.pdbx_strand_id
1 'polypeptide(L)'
;MTFKKLLLGTALISCLSISPALAGKDPRPTSADARVKVVTYHENDVYQIRGHYGYSTVIEFSEKERIQTISLGDTASWQVMKPGQPNIMFIKPLEENAETNMTVITDKRIYTFEVTAGDAYSPRSSDLTFRLKFHYADEAAKELAFIGSVSQAHFNPLDNVSASDLNFDYSYAGSKRLRPIRAFDDGVFTYFQFEDFDVMPAIFSVDENGNERLVNFNLQGQYLVVSGVGSQFTLRDGDTATCIWNDAYPQVEPASYEPEPIAELEEVKEVDVVSVPVPSQKPDIAALQAEEEKPSLLAQLFSNFDSPKTTSLNE
;
A
#
# COMPACT_ATOMS: atom_id res chain seq x y z
N MET A 1 4.13 0.90 -80.18
CA MET A 1 3.15 0.88 -79.07
C MET A 1 3.22 -0.49 -78.38
N THR A 2 4.04 -0.70 -77.35
CA THR A 2 3.99 -1.90 -76.45
C THR A 2 5.07 -1.83 -75.35
N PHE A 3 5.14 -0.76 -74.56
CA PHE A 3 6.08 -0.69 -73.43
C PHE A 3 5.51 -0.03 -72.17
N LYS A 4 4.19 -0.13 -71.97
CA LYS A 4 3.49 0.41 -70.78
C LYS A 4 2.75 -0.64 -69.94
N LYS A 5 2.92 -1.94 -70.22
CA LYS A 5 2.23 -3.02 -69.48
C LYS A 5 3.14 -3.90 -68.61
N LEU A 6 4.42 -3.54 -68.45
CA LEU A 6 5.40 -4.35 -67.69
C LEU A 6 5.89 -3.68 -66.40
N LEU A 7 5.10 -2.77 -65.81
CA LEU A 7 5.43 -2.10 -64.54
C LEU A 7 4.30 -2.16 -63.51
N LEU A 8 3.22 -2.90 -63.80
CA LEU A 8 2.04 -3.00 -62.93
C LEU A 8 1.84 -4.40 -62.32
N GLY A 9 2.84 -5.28 -62.42
CA GLY A 9 2.76 -6.68 -61.95
C GLY A 9 3.64 -7.00 -60.72
N THR A 10 4.58 -6.14 -60.35
CA THR A 10 5.56 -6.42 -59.28
C THR A 10 5.30 -5.67 -57.97
N ALA A 11 4.27 -4.82 -57.90
CA ALA A 11 3.93 -4.06 -56.70
C ALA A 11 2.88 -4.73 -55.79
N LEU A 12 2.36 -5.92 -56.15
CA LEU A 12 1.22 -6.54 -55.46
C LEU A 12 1.56 -7.82 -54.65
N ILE A 13 2.83 -8.18 -54.49
CA ILE A 13 3.27 -9.36 -53.69
C ILE A 13 4.29 -8.91 -52.61
N SER A 14 4.02 -7.79 -51.95
CA SER A 14 4.74 -7.39 -50.73
C SER A 14 3.77 -7.05 -49.59
N CYS A 15 2.58 -7.66 -49.63
CA CYS A 15 1.57 -7.56 -48.60
C CYS A 15 1.52 -8.87 -47.80
N LEU A 16 1.70 -8.72 -46.48
CA LEU A 16 1.40 -9.69 -45.42
C LEU A 16 2.40 -10.84 -45.22
N SER A 17 3.54 -10.49 -44.63
CA SER A 17 4.10 -11.29 -43.54
C SER A 17 3.99 -10.48 -42.25
N ILE A 18 2.75 -10.19 -41.82
CA ILE A 18 2.51 -9.72 -40.45
C ILE A 18 2.64 -10.97 -39.59
N SER A 19 3.88 -11.36 -39.31
CA SER A 19 4.11 -12.30 -38.21
C SER A 19 3.62 -11.58 -36.95
N PRO A 20 2.75 -12.21 -36.13
CA PRO A 20 2.54 -11.69 -34.79
C PRO A 20 3.93 -11.63 -34.15
N ALA A 21 4.34 -10.44 -33.74
CA ALA A 21 5.48 -10.34 -32.84
C ALA A 21 5.08 -11.12 -31.59
N LEU A 22 5.70 -12.29 -31.39
CA LEU A 22 5.73 -12.95 -30.09
C LEU A 22 6.51 -12.01 -29.17
N ALA A 23 5.85 -10.97 -28.69
CA ALA A 23 6.37 -10.05 -27.71
C ALA A 23 6.26 -10.73 -26.35
N GLY A 24 7.11 -11.73 -26.10
CA GLY A 24 7.43 -12.12 -24.74
C GLY A 24 7.98 -10.89 -24.04
N LYS A 25 7.29 -10.38 -23.01
CA LYS A 25 7.81 -9.26 -22.22
C LYS A 25 8.88 -9.80 -21.29
N ASP A 26 10.10 -9.84 -21.79
CA ASP A 26 11.25 -10.26 -21.00
C ASP A 26 11.41 -9.37 -19.77
N PRO A 27 11.64 -9.97 -18.59
CA PRO A 27 11.97 -9.21 -17.39
C PRO A 27 13.18 -8.32 -17.61
N ARG A 28 13.05 -7.04 -17.26
CA ARG A 28 14.10 -6.04 -17.47
C ARG A 28 14.95 -5.87 -16.20
N PRO A 29 16.28 -5.80 -16.31
CA PRO A 29 17.16 -5.57 -15.16
C PRO A 29 16.88 -4.21 -14.50
N THR A 30 17.00 -4.15 -13.17
CA THR A 30 17.00 -2.88 -12.42
C THR A 30 18.36 -2.19 -12.49
N SER A 31 18.39 -0.88 -12.19
CA SER A 31 19.62 -0.09 -12.17
C SER A 31 20.57 -0.45 -11.02
N ALA A 32 20.04 -0.97 -9.90
CA ALA A 32 20.84 -1.32 -8.72
C ALA A 32 21.56 -2.67 -8.90
N ASP A 33 20.89 -3.69 -9.44
CA ASP A 33 21.48 -4.99 -9.76
C ASP A 33 20.74 -5.62 -10.95
N ALA A 34 21.49 -6.07 -11.96
CA ALA A 34 20.91 -6.65 -13.18
C ALA A 34 20.17 -7.97 -12.95
N ARG A 35 20.46 -8.66 -11.84
CA ARG A 35 19.84 -9.95 -11.47
C ARG A 35 18.52 -9.76 -10.72
N VAL A 36 18.19 -8.52 -10.34
CA VAL A 36 16.86 -8.13 -9.92
C VAL A 36 16.15 -7.59 -11.15
N LYS A 37 15.08 -8.26 -11.58
CA LYS A 37 14.35 -7.93 -12.79
C LYS A 37 12.92 -7.53 -12.47
N VAL A 38 12.37 -6.62 -13.28
CA VAL A 38 11.01 -6.10 -13.16
C VAL A 38 10.27 -6.34 -14.47
N VAL A 39 9.00 -6.72 -14.36
CA VAL A 39 8.08 -6.86 -15.51
C VAL A 39 6.75 -6.19 -15.20
N THR A 40 6.15 -5.53 -16.18
CA THR A 40 4.81 -4.94 -16.02
C THR A 40 3.74 -6.02 -16.17
N TYR A 41 2.87 -6.14 -15.19
CA TYR A 41 1.75 -7.08 -15.22
C TYR A 41 0.69 -6.66 -16.24
N HIS A 42 0.16 -7.66 -16.94
CA HIS A 42 -1.04 -7.61 -17.75
C HIS A 42 -1.72 -9.00 -17.73
N GLU A 43 -3.05 -9.04 -17.73
CA GLU A 43 -3.83 -10.26 -17.47
C GLU A 43 -3.63 -11.36 -18.53
N ASN A 44 -3.39 -10.97 -19.78
CA ASN A 44 -3.31 -11.89 -20.92
C ASN A 44 -1.86 -12.17 -21.38
N ASP A 45 -0.87 -11.78 -20.58
CA ASP A 45 0.54 -11.93 -20.95
C ASP A 45 1.11 -13.25 -20.39
N VAL A 46 2.02 -13.87 -21.15
CA VAL A 46 2.84 -15.01 -20.71
C VAL A 46 4.23 -14.50 -20.38
N TYR A 47 4.68 -14.72 -19.14
CA TYR A 47 5.95 -14.21 -18.64
C TYR A 47 7.05 -15.26 -18.76
N GLN A 48 8.13 -14.91 -19.46
CA GLN A 48 9.28 -15.80 -19.59
C GLN A 48 10.18 -15.66 -18.35
N ILE A 49 10.43 -16.79 -17.69
CA ILE A 49 11.38 -16.87 -16.59
C ILE A 49 12.45 -17.90 -16.94
N ARG A 50 13.69 -17.43 -17.01
CA ARG A 50 14.86 -18.28 -17.05
C ARG A 50 15.41 -18.46 -15.64
N GLY A 51 15.24 -19.65 -15.10
CA GLY A 51 15.94 -20.13 -13.91
C GLY A 51 17.28 -20.76 -14.30
N HIS A 52 18.15 -20.93 -13.32
CA HIS A 52 19.47 -21.53 -13.53
C HIS A 52 19.74 -22.65 -12.55
N TYR A 53 20.30 -23.76 -13.03
CA TYR A 53 20.61 -24.90 -12.19
C TYR A 53 21.56 -24.51 -11.04
N GLY A 54 21.24 -24.96 -9.83
CA GLY A 54 21.96 -24.57 -8.61
C GLY A 54 21.56 -23.22 -8.00
N TYR A 55 20.72 -22.42 -8.66
CA TYR A 55 20.23 -21.14 -8.18
C TYR A 55 18.72 -21.17 -7.90
N SER A 56 18.27 -20.27 -7.03
CA SER A 56 16.84 -20.08 -6.73
C SER A 56 16.39 -18.71 -7.21
N THR A 57 15.24 -18.66 -7.86
CA THR A 57 14.60 -17.41 -8.30
C THR A 57 13.44 -17.09 -7.36
N VAL A 58 13.45 -15.88 -6.80
CA VAL A 58 12.32 -15.35 -6.02
C VAL A 58 11.35 -14.65 -6.97
N ILE A 59 10.07 -14.99 -6.90
CA ILE A 59 9.00 -14.26 -7.58
C ILE A 59 8.20 -13.52 -6.51
N GLU A 60 8.14 -12.20 -6.66
CA GLU A 60 7.48 -11.27 -5.74
C GLU A 60 6.26 -10.65 -6.46
N PHE A 61 5.07 -11.06 -6.04
CA PHE A 61 3.79 -10.48 -6.46
C PHE A 61 3.48 -9.24 -5.60
N SER A 62 2.40 -8.53 -5.92
CA SER A 62 1.92 -7.37 -5.14
C SER A 62 1.84 -7.72 -3.66
N GLU A 63 2.28 -6.81 -2.79
CA GLU A 63 2.17 -6.96 -1.33
C GLU A 63 0.71 -7.11 -0.88
N LYS A 64 -0.24 -6.66 -1.72
CA LYS A 64 -1.68 -6.75 -1.50
C LYS A 64 -2.29 -8.04 -2.05
N GLU A 65 -1.49 -9.06 -2.40
CA GLU A 65 -1.94 -10.35 -2.93
C GLU A 65 -1.55 -11.52 -2.05
N ARG A 66 -2.34 -12.60 -2.14
CA ARG A 66 -2.03 -13.87 -1.52
C ARG A 66 -2.11 -15.00 -2.53
N ILE A 67 -1.01 -15.74 -2.67
CA ILE A 67 -0.93 -16.94 -3.48
C ILE A 67 -1.89 -17.99 -2.93
N GLN A 68 -2.81 -18.44 -3.77
CA GLN A 68 -3.78 -19.49 -3.44
C GLN A 68 -3.27 -20.83 -3.97
N THR A 69 -3.00 -20.88 -5.28
CA THR A 69 -2.70 -22.12 -6.00
C THR A 69 -1.56 -21.90 -6.98
N ILE A 70 -0.70 -22.91 -7.11
CA ILE A 70 0.36 -22.95 -8.11
C ILE A 70 0.18 -24.26 -8.88
N SER A 71 0.11 -24.16 -10.20
CA SER A 71 0.08 -25.29 -11.12
C SER A 71 1.35 -25.24 -11.96
N LEU A 72 2.10 -26.34 -12.00
CA LEU A 72 3.36 -26.45 -12.72
C LEU A 72 3.29 -27.73 -13.55
N GLY A 73 3.64 -27.65 -14.84
CA GLY A 73 3.55 -28.80 -15.74
C GLY A 73 4.54 -29.91 -15.35
N ASP A 74 5.82 -29.61 -15.38
CA ASP A 74 6.89 -30.52 -14.96
C ASP A 74 7.32 -30.24 -13.51
N THR A 75 6.73 -30.99 -12.58
CA THR A 75 7.05 -30.94 -11.15
C THR A 75 8.25 -31.81 -10.76
N ALA A 76 8.75 -32.66 -11.66
CA ALA A 76 9.94 -33.47 -11.39
C ALA A 76 11.21 -32.64 -11.57
N SER A 77 11.24 -31.79 -12.60
CA SER A 77 12.39 -30.95 -12.93
C SER A 77 12.41 -29.61 -12.21
N TRP A 78 11.35 -29.27 -11.47
CA TRP A 78 11.20 -27.98 -10.80
C TRP A 78 10.69 -28.11 -9.37
N GLN A 79 11.38 -27.44 -8.46
CA GLN A 79 10.95 -27.29 -7.08
C GLN A 79 10.33 -25.91 -6.86
N VAL A 80 9.19 -25.88 -6.18
CA VAL A 80 8.50 -24.65 -5.78
C VAL A 80 8.40 -24.59 -4.26
N MET A 81 8.68 -23.42 -3.68
CA MET A 81 8.63 -23.21 -2.23
C MET A 81 7.89 -21.92 -1.88
N LYS A 82 7.13 -21.92 -0.77
CA LYS A 82 6.46 -20.73 -0.22
C LYS A 82 7.01 -20.44 1.18
N PRO A 83 7.70 -19.32 1.43
CA PRO A 83 8.41 -19.03 2.68
C PRO A 83 7.51 -18.60 3.85
N GLY A 84 6.18 -18.60 3.69
CA GLY A 84 5.22 -18.09 4.67
C GLY A 84 4.75 -16.66 4.40
N GLN A 85 5.51 -15.86 3.65
CA GLN A 85 5.00 -14.59 3.11
C GLN A 85 3.97 -14.87 2.00
N PRO A 86 2.79 -14.23 2.02
CA PRO A 86 1.65 -14.59 1.18
C PRO A 86 1.85 -14.30 -0.31
N ASN A 87 2.67 -13.31 -0.66
CA ASN A 87 2.89 -12.82 -2.02
C ASN A 87 4.24 -13.24 -2.63
N ILE A 88 5.00 -14.10 -1.94
CA ILE A 88 6.33 -14.53 -2.40
C ILE A 88 6.35 -16.04 -2.61
N MET A 89 7.01 -16.45 -3.69
CA MET A 89 7.39 -17.84 -3.91
C MET A 89 8.81 -17.95 -4.45
N PHE A 90 9.40 -19.12 -4.28
CA PHE A 90 10.68 -19.49 -4.88
C PHE A 90 10.46 -20.58 -5.89
N ILE A 91 11.19 -20.51 -6.99
CA ILE A 91 11.33 -21.60 -7.95
C ILE A 91 12.80 -21.96 -8.09
N LYS A 92 13.07 -23.26 -8.20
CA LYS A 92 14.42 -23.79 -8.37
C LYS A 92 14.38 -24.94 -9.38
N PRO A 93 15.15 -24.87 -10.48
CA PRO A 93 15.30 -26.01 -11.36
C PRO A 93 16.14 -27.11 -10.67
N LEU A 94 15.72 -28.36 -10.86
CA LEU A 94 16.38 -29.57 -10.40
C LEU A 94 17.15 -30.28 -11.53
N GLU A 95 16.96 -29.84 -12.76
CA GLU A 95 17.69 -30.29 -13.95
C GLU A 95 18.21 -29.08 -14.75
N GLU A 96 19.26 -29.27 -15.54
CA GLU A 96 19.93 -28.19 -16.30
C GLU A 96 19.11 -27.73 -17.52
N ASN A 97 18.37 -28.65 -18.16
CA ASN A 97 17.63 -28.40 -19.40
C ASN A 97 16.16 -28.80 -19.24
N ALA A 98 15.41 -27.98 -18.50
CA ALA A 98 13.99 -28.20 -18.25
C ALA A 98 13.17 -27.02 -18.79
N GLU A 99 12.07 -27.31 -19.47
CA GLU A 99 11.14 -26.32 -20.00
C GLU A 99 9.72 -26.75 -19.70
N THR A 100 8.94 -25.86 -19.10
CA THR A 100 7.55 -26.11 -18.73
C THR A 100 6.76 -24.81 -18.63
N ASN A 101 5.45 -24.90 -18.53
CA ASN A 101 4.62 -23.81 -18.08
C ASN A 101 4.39 -23.85 -16.56
N MET A 102 4.08 -22.69 -15.99
CA MET A 102 3.60 -22.54 -14.62
C MET A 102 2.47 -21.52 -14.59
N THR A 103 1.40 -21.81 -13.86
CA THR A 103 0.32 -20.87 -13.59
C THR A 103 0.21 -20.63 -12.10
N VAL A 104 0.22 -19.37 -11.69
CA VAL A 104 0.05 -18.96 -10.29
C VAL A 104 -1.26 -18.20 -10.17
N ILE A 105 -2.16 -18.70 -9.32
CA ILE A 105 -3.45 -18.08 -9.02
C ILE A 105 -3.36 -17.46 -7.63
N THR A 106 -3.60 -16.16 -7.57
CA THR A 106 -3.72 -15.39 -6.33
C THR A 106 -5.18 -15.04 -6.07
N ASP A 107 -5.45 -14.34 -4.98
CA ASP A 107 -6.77 -13.78 -4.68
C ASP A 107 -7.19 -12.61 -5.59
N LYS A 108 -6.27 -12.05 -6.39
CA LYS A 108 -6.57 -10.93 -7.30
C LYS A 108 -6.27 -11.20 -8.77
N ARG A 109 -5.25 -12.01 -9.06
CA ARG A 109 -4.65 -12.14 -10.40
C ARG A 109 -4.24 -13.57 -10.71
N ILE A 110 -4.23 -13.87 -12.00
CA ILE A 110 -3.68 -15.10 -12.57
C ILE A 110 -2.42 -14.73 -13.34
N TYR A 111 -1.32 -15.44 -13.07
CA TYR A 111 -0.05 -15.27 -13.75
C TYR A 111 0.28 -16.53 -14.53
N THR A 112 0.59 -16.38 -15.81
CA THR A 112 1.02 -17.50 -16.66
C THR A 112 2.48 -17.32 -17.04
N PHE A 113 3.27 -18.35 -16.81
CA PHE A 113 4.71 -18.34 -17.03
C PHE A 113 5.11 -19.43 -18.01
N GLU A 114 6.08 -19.08 -18.84
CA GLU A 114 6.95 -20.01 -19.53
C GLU A 114 8.25 -20.07 -18.73
N VAL A 115 8.61 -21.25 -18.23
CA VAL A 115 9.72 -21.44 -17.30
C VAL A 115 10.76 -22.31 -17.97
N THR A 116 11.99 -21.80 -18.08
CA THR A 116 13.13 -22.50 -18.69
C THR A 116 14.28 -22.58 -17.70
N ALA A 117 15.00 -23.71 -17.70
CA ALA A 117 16.24 -23.89 -16.97
C ALA A 117 17.42 -23.79 -17.94
N GLY A 118 18.53 -23.26 -17.45
CA GLY A 118 19.81 -23.29 -18.15
C GLY A 118 21.00 -23.19 -17.20
N ASP A 119 22.19 -23.25 -17.76
CA ASP A 119 23.42 -23.11 -17.00
C ASP A 119 23.82 -21.65 -16.82
N ALA A 120 24.27 -21.31 -15.61
CA ALA A 120 24.87 -20.01 -15.36
C ALA A 120 26.35 -20.06 -15.72
N TYR A 121 26.78 -19.22 -16.67
CA TYR A 121 28.21 -19.10 -17.00
C TYR A 121 29.06 -18.67 -15.80
N SER A 122 28.49 -17.85 -14.91
CA SER A 122 29.12 -17.36 -13.69
C SER A 122 28.06 -16.93 -12.67
N PRO A 123 28.33 -16.98 -11.35
CA PRO A 123 27.45 -16.41 -10.32
C PRO A 123 27.19 -14.89 -10.45
N ARG A 124 27.95 -14.20 -11.30
CA ARG A 124 27.83 -12.75 -11.59
C ARG A 124 27.20 -12.45 -12.95
N SER A 125 26.74 -13.48 -13.66
CA SER A 125 26.17 -13.30 -14.98
C SER A 125 24.87 -12.48 -14.91
N SER A 126 24.67 -11.58 -15.87
CA SER A 126 23.50 -10.67 -15.90
C SER A 126 22.22 -11.35 -16.41
N ASP A 127 22.33 -12.53 -17.00
CA ASP A 127 21.19 -13.34 -17.42
C ASP A 127 20.51 -14.04 -16.23
N LEU A 128 21.23 -14.26 -15.12
CA LEU A 128 20.68 -14.76 -13.86
C LEU A 128 19.50 -13.90 -13.40
N THR A 129 18.46 -14.57 -12.90
CA THR A 129 17.33 -13.90 -12.24
C THR A 129 17.28 -14.36 -10.80
N PHE A 130 17.77 -13.53 -9.88
CA PHE A 130 17.66 -13.82 -8.44
C PHE A 130 16.30 -13.41 -7.89
N ARG A 131 15.76 -12.30 -8.41
CA ARG A 131 14.46 -11.78 -8.01
C ARG A 131 13.72 -11.21 -9.19
N LEU A 132 12.46 -11.62 -9.36
CA LEU A 132 11.51 -11.06 -10.30
C LEU A 132 10.43 -10.31 -9.52
N LYS A 133 10.21 -9.04 -9.87
CA LYS A 133 9.12 -8.21 -9.33
C LYS A 133 8.14 -7.83 -10.42
N PHE A 134 6.87 -7.72 -10.05
CA PHE A 134 5.83 -7.19 -10.92
C PHE A 134 5.54 -5.71 -10.64
N HIS A 135 5.38 -4.94 -11.71
CA HIS A 135 4.87 -3.58 -11.67
C HIS A 135 3.43 -3.55 -12.19
N TYR A 136 2.53 -2.87 -11.48
CA TYR A 136 1.10 -2.86 -11.76
C TYR A 136 0.64 -1.46 -12.17
N ALA A 137 0.61 -1.19 -13.48
CA ALA A 137 0.29 0.14 -14.01
C ALA A 137 -1.10 0.64 -13.58
N ASP A 138 -2.11 -0.24 -13.58
CA ASP A 138 -3.48 0.12 -13.21
C ASP A 138 -3.64 0.42 -11.72
N GLU A 139 -2.86 -0.23 -10.86
CA GLU A 139 -2.88 0.10 -9.42
C GLU A 139 -2.23 1.44 -9.17
N ALA A 140 -1.10 1.73 -9.81
CA ALA A 140 -0.47 3.05 -9.72
C ALA A 140 -1.41 4.16 -10.24
N ALA A 141 -2.10 3.91 -11.36
CA ALA A 141 -3.08 4.85 -11.90
C ALA A 141 -4.30 5.02 -10.98
N LYS A 142 -4.80 3.94 -10.38
CA LYS A 142 -5.92 3.98 -9.41
C LYS A 142 -5.51 4.60 -8.09
N GLU A 143 -4.28 4.42 -7.63
CA GLU A 143 -3.75 5.05 -6.42
C GLU A 143 -3.56 6.55 -6.64
N LEU A 144 -3.03 6.95 -7.80
CA LEU A 144 -3.01 8.35 -8.22
C LEU A 144 -4.43 8.94 -8.36
N ALA A 145 -5.37 8.19 -8.95
CA ALA A 145 -6.76 8.61 -9.07
C ALA A 145 -7.49 8.61 -7.72
N PHE A 146 -7.13 7.72 -6.79
CA PHE A 146 -7.65 7.68 -5.43
C PHE A 146 -7.13 8.83 -4.61
N ILE A 147 -5.83 9.15 -4.69
CA ILE A 147 -5.28 10.38 -4.13
C ILE A 147 -6.00 11.59 -4.73
N GLY A 148 -6.29 11.57 -6.04
CA GLY A 148 -7.10 12.58 -6.72
C GLY A 148 -8.59 12.58 -6.35
N SER A 149 -9.16 11.49 -5.82
CA SER A 149 -10.59 11.35 -5.51
C SER A 149 -10.91 11.41 -4.01
N VAL A 150 -9.93 11.18 -3.14
CA VAL A 150 -9.96 11.61 -1.73
C VAL A 150 -10.07 13.15 -1.64
N SER A 151 -9.73 13.87 -2.71
CA SER A 151 -10.11 15.27 -2.92
C SER A 151 -11.61 15.52 -3.22
N GLN A 152 -12.45 14.49 -3.40
CA GLN A 152 -13.87 14.64 -3.80
C GLN A 152 -14.92 14.19 -2.77
N ALA A 153 -14.53 13.63 -1.63
CA ALA A 153 -15.44 13.66 -0.48
C ALA A 153 -15.50 15.12 0.01
N HIS A 154 -16.70 15.71 0.16
CA HIS A 154 -16.89 17.06 0.70
C HIS A 154 -16.37 17.12 2.14
N PHE A 155 -15.06 17.26 2.31
CA PHE A 155 -14.45 17.61 3.58
C PHE A 155 -14.54 19.11 3.73
N ASN A 156 -15.43 19.55 4.62
CA ASN A 156 -15.48 20.94 5.05
C ASN A 156 -15.06 20.99 6.53
N PRO A 157 -13.81 21.41 6.84
CA PRO A 157 -13.34 21.56 8.21
C PRO A 157 -14.11 22.64 9.00
N LEU A 158 -14.99 23.40 8.33
CA LEU A 158 -15.87 24.38 8.96
C LEU A 158 -17.23 23.79 9.37
N ASP A 159 -17.51 22.51 9.08
CA ASP A 159 -18.77 21.88 9.48
C ASP A 159 -18.78 21.65 11.00
N ASN A 160 -19.82 22.17 11.67
CA ASN A 160 -20.02 22.06 13.13
C ASN A 160 -18.93 22.72 14.02
N VAL A 161 -18.09 23.61 13.46
CA VAL A 161 -17.12 24.40 14.23
C VAL A 161 -17.60 25.85 14.34
N SER A 162 -17.51 26.45 15.53
CA SER A 162 -17.83 27.87 15.70
C SER A 162 -16.75 28.74 15.07
N ALA A 163 -17.13 29.80 14.36
CA ALA A 163 -16.18 30.75 13.77
C ALA A 163 -15.29 31.43 14.82
N SER A 164 -15.71 31.46 16.09
CA SER A 164 -14.91 31.98 17.22
C SER A 164 -13.70 31.12 17.59
N ASP A 165 -13.73 29.85 17.20
CA ASP A 165 -12.76 28.85 17.62
C ASP A 165 -11.66 28.64 16.56
N LEU A 166 -11.75 29.40 15.45
CA LEU A 166 -10.86 29.33 14.31
C LEU A 166 -10.01 30.59 14.21
N ASN A 167 -8.72 30.41 13.99
CA ASN A 167 -7.79 31.49 13.72
C ASN A 167 -7.51 31.58 12.22
N PHE A 168 -7.85 32.72 11.60
CA PHE A 168 -7.61 32.99 10.17
C PHE A 168 -6.48 33.99 9.91
N ASP A 169 -5.78 34.44 10.96
CA ASP A 169 -4.76 35.49 10.87
C ASP A 169 -3.45 34.91 10.32
N TYR A 170 -3.42 34.71 9.01
CA TYR A 170 -2.30 34.17 8.28
C TYR A 170 -1.85 35.09 7.13
N SER A 171 -0.54 35.32 7.04
CA SER A 171 0.10 36.08 5.97
C SER A 171 1.01 35.19 5.12
N TYR A 172 1.37 35.63 3.91
CA TYR A 172 2.25 34.85 3.03
C TYR A 172 3.23 35.72 2.24
N ALA A 173 4.34 35.10 1.83
CA ALA A 173 5.32 35.67 0.91
C ALA A 173 5.90 34.58 0.01
N GLY A 174 6.46 34.98 -1.14
CA GLY A 174 7.04 34.06 -2.12
C GLY A 174 6.09 33.77 -3.29
N SER A 175 6.17 32.55 -3.83
CA SER A 175 5.50 32.21 -5.08
C SER A 175 3.98 32.12 -4.93
N LYS A 176 3.24 32.63 -5.92
CA LYS A 176 1.78 32.43 -5.98
C LYS A 176 1.40 30.99 -6.34
N ARG A 177 2.32 30.23 -6.95
CA ARG A 177 2.08 28.85 -7.43
C ARG A 177 1.85 27.85 -6.29
N LEU A 178 2.46 28.08 -5.13
CA LEU A 178 2.30 27.21 -3.95
C LEU A 178 1.45 27.90 -2.86
N ARG A 179 0.75 28.98 -3.20
CA ARG A 179 0.00 29.79 -2.24
C ARG A 179 -1.42 29.24 -2.07
N PRO A 180 -1.86 28.88 -0.85
CA PRO A 180 -3.25 28.52 -0.61
C PRO A 180 -4.18 29.72 -0.79
N ILE A 181 -5.45 29.45 -1.13
CA ILE A 181 -6.50 30.47 -1.21
C ILE A 181 -7.01 30.87 0.18
N ARG A 182 -6.82 30.01 1.18
CA ARG A 182 -7.16 30.26 2.59
C ARG A 182 -6.25 29.44 3.50
N ALA A 183 -5.86 30.02 4.62
CA ALA A 183 -5.13 29.35 5.70
C ALA A 183 -5.83 29.67 7.03
N PHE A 184 -5.96 28.67 7.91
CA PHE A 184 -6.49 28.84 9.26
C PHE A 184 -6.12 27.65 10.15
N ASP A 185 -6.30 27.79 11.45
CA ASP A 185 -6.16 26.69 12.41
C ASP A 185 -7.30 26.66 13.44
N ASP A 186 -7.48 25.51 14.08
CA ASP A 186 -8.43 25.28 15.19
C ASP A 186 -7.72 25.13 16.55
N GLY A 187 -6.44 25.57 16.64
CA GLY A 187 -5.57 25.35 17.79
C GLY A 187 -4.92 23.96 17.85
N VAL A 188 -5.36 22.98 17.04
CA VAL A 188 -4.80 21.61 17.00
C VAL A 188 -4.21 21.29 15.63
N PHE A 189 -4.92 21.64 14.56
CA PHE A 189 -4.56 21.40 13.17
C PHE A 189 -4.52 22.72 12.40
N THR A 190 -3.60 22.81 11.45
CA THR A 190 -3.54 23.92 10.49
C THR A 190 -4.05 23.47 9.13
N TYR A 191 -4.99 24.21 8.55
CA TYR A 191 -5.68 23.91 7.31
C TYR A 191 -5.26 24.89 6.21
N PHE A 192 -4.72 24.36 5.12
CA PHE A 192 -4.40 25.13 3.91
C PHE A 192 -5.33 24.73 2.77
N GLN A 193 -6.22 25.63 2.38
CA GLN A 193 -7.17 25.41 1.30
C GLN A 193 -6.56 25.81 -0.03
N PHE A 194 -6.72 24.95 -1.03
CA PHE A 194 -6.38 25.24 -2.42
C PHE A 194 -7.64 25.26 -3.28
N GLU A 195 -7.60 25.95 -4.42
CA GLU A 195 -8.66 25.88 -5.43
C GLU A 195 -8.54 24.55 -6.17
N ASP A 196 -7.33 24.28 -6.69
CA ASP A 196 -6.88 23.01 -7.23
C ASP A 196 -5.43 22.75 -6.80
N PHE A 197 -5.04 21.49 -6.65
CA PHE A 197 -3.65 21.11 -6.42
C PHE A 197 -2.91 20.96 -7.76
N ASP A 198 -2.63 22.07 -8.44
CA ASP A 198 -1.80 22.07 -9.66
C ASP A 198 -0.43 21.41 -9.43
N VAL A 199 0.06 21.51 -8.20
CA VAL A 199 1.35 21.01 -7.72
C VAL A 199 1.19 20.61 -6.27
N MET A 200 1.74 19.47 -5.87
CA MET A 200 1.77 19.06 -4.47
C MET A 200 3.05 19.58 -3.80
N PRO A 201 2.99 20.57 -2.89
CA PRO A 201 4.18 21.08 -2.21
C PRO A 201 4.66 20.13 -1.11
N ALA A 202 5.97 20.12 -0.87
CA ALA A 202 6.51 19.68 0.41
C ALA A 202 6.28 20.78 1.46
N ILE A 203 5.77 20.43 2.63
CA ILE A 203 5.48 21.39 3.71
C ILE A 203 6.41 21.18 4.90
N PHE A 204 6.90 22.29 5.44
CA PHE A 204 7.77 22.33 6.60
C PHE A 204 7.24 23.34 7.61
N SER A 205 7.34 23.05 8.91
CA SER A 205 7.26 24.10 9.93
C SER A 205 8.62 24.75 10.10
N VAL A 206 8.64 26.02 10.47
CA VAL A 206 9.85 26.79 10.68
C VAL A 206 9.94 27.16 12.15
N ASP A 207 11.07 26.82 12.78
CA ASP A 207 11.34 27.20 14.17
C ASP A 207 11.77 28.67 14.30
N GLU A 208 11.93 29.15 15.53
CA GLU A 208 12.35 30.53 15.83
C GLU A 208 13.73 30.88 15.26
N ASN A 209 14.58 29.88 14.99
CA ASN A 209 15.89 30.05 14.40
C ASN A 209 15.86 30.02 12.86
N GLY A 210 14.69 29.84 12.26
CA GLY A 210 14.52 29.73 10.81
C GLY A 210 14.80 28.34 10.25
N ASN A 211 14.95 27.30 11.09
CA ASN A 211 15.17 25.95 10.61
C ASN A 211 13.86 25.28 10.21
N GLU A 212 13.87 24.61 9.07
CA GLU A 212 12.74 23.84 8.57
C GLU A 212 12.70 22.43 9.16
N ARG A 213 11.51 22.03 9.61
CA ARG A 213 11.23 20.69 10.16
C ARG A 213 10.09 20.06 9.37
N LEU A 214 10.22 18.76 9.09
CA LEU A 214 9.13 18.01 8.46
C LEU A 214 7.92 17.98 9.40
N VAL A 215 6.75 18.17 8.81
CA VAL A 215 5.47 18.05 9.51
C VAL A 215 4.65 16.92 8.91
N ASN A 216 3.85 16.27 9.75
CA ASN A 216 2.87 15.32 9.29
C ASN A 216 1.66 16.09 8.74
N PHE A 217 1.22 15.72 7.55
CA PHE A 217 0.03 16.29 6.93
C PHE A 217 -0.80 15.22 6.25
N ASN A 218 -2.09 15.51 6.09
CA ASN A 218 -3.04 14.71 5.34
C ASN A 218 -3.73 15.60 4.29
N LEU A 219 -4.13 15.00 3.17
CA LEU A 219 -4.96 15.65 2.17
C LEU A 219 -6.41 15.25 2.37
N GLN A 220 -7.31 16.22 2.48
CA GLN A 220 -8.74 16.00 2.67
C GLN A 220 -9.51 17.00 1.81
N GLY A 221 -10.20 16.53 0.77
CA GLY A 221 -10.88 17.44 -0.15
C GLY A 221 -9.88 18.40 -0.81
N GLN A 222 -10.15 19.69 -0.65
CA GLN A 222 -9.31 20.80 -1.12
C GLN A 222 -8.34 21.35 -0.05
N TYR A 223 -8.17 20.62 1.07
CA TYR A 223 -7.37 21.05 2.21
C TYR A 223 -6.14 20.16 2.38
N LEU A 224 -4.99 20.81 2.58
CA LEU A 224 -3.81 20.22 3.18
C LEU A 224 -3.87 20.49 4.67
N VAL A 225 -4.04 19.43 5.47
CA VAL A 225 -4.26 19.48 6.91
C VAL A 225 -2.98 19.06 7.63
N VAL A 226 -2.31 20.00 8.27
CA VAL A 226 -1.10 19.77 9.06
C VAL A 226 -1.47 19.43 10.49
N SER A 227 -0.79 18.42 11.05
CA SER A 227 -0.89 18.08 12.46
C SER A 227 -0.07 19.06 13.30
N GLY A 228 -0.75 19.94 14.04
CA GLY A 228 -0.14 20.99 14.85
C GLY A 228 -0.34 22.40 14.30
N VAL A 229 -0.02 23.38 15.14
CA VAL A 229 0.00 24.81 14.83
C VAL A 229 1.43 25.33 15.02
N GLY A 230 1.88 26.21 14.12
CA GLY A 230 3.24 26.77 14.14
C GLY A 230 3.25 28.25 13.77
N SER A 231 4.34 28.94 14.15
CA SER A 231 4.54 30.36 13.85
C SER A 231 4.75 30.62 12.36
N GLN A 232 5.39 29.68 11.64
CA GLN A 232 5.60 29.76 10.21
C GLN A 232 5.64 28.37 9.58
N PHE A 233 5.11 28.29 8.35
CA PHE A 233 5.20 27.16 7.46
C PHE A 233 5.87 27.56 6.14
N THR A 234 6.61 26.64 5.53
CA THR A 234 7.22 26.82 4.20
C THR A 234 6.78 25.70 3.28
N LEU A 235 6.18 26.07 2.15
CA LEU A 235 5.74 25.17 1.09
C LEU A 235 6.77 25.24 -0.05
N ARG A 236 7.33 24.09 -0.47
CA ARG A 236 8.40 24.01 -1.47
C ARG A 236 8.05 23.09 -2.63
N ASP A 237 8.51 23.46 -3.81
CA ASP A 237 8.57 22.63 -5.02
C ASP A 237 9.85 22.97 -5.80
N GLY A 238 10.86 22.10 -5.70
CA GLY A 238 12.20 22.38 -6.22
C GLY A 238 12.77 23.69 -5.66
N ASP A 239 13.12 24.62 -6.54
CA ASP A 239 13.65 25.94 -6.19
C ASP A 239 12.55 26.97 -5.83
N THR A 240 11.27 26.59 -5.97
CA THR A 240 10.14 27.47 -5.66
C THR A 240 9.72 27.31 -4.20
N ALA A 241 9.50 28.42 -3.50
CA ALA A 241 9.01 28.42 -2.12
C ALA A 241 7.93 29.48 -1.87
N THR A 242 7.03 29.16 -0.94
CA THR A 242 6.03 30.07 -0.38
C THR A 242 6.04 29.91 1.14
N CYS A 243 6.32 31.00 1.83
CA CYS A 243 6.29 31.06 3.29
C CYS A 243 4.93 31.59 3.74
N ILE A 244 4.40 31.00 4.80
CA ILE A 244 3.10 31.34 5.39
C ILE A 244 3.34 31.54 6.89
N TRP A 245 2.96 32.70 7.43
CA TRP A 245 3.08 33.02 8.84
C TRP A 245 1.72 32.99 9.52
N ASN A 246 1.68 32.46 10.75
CA ASN A 246 0.55 32.60 11.64
C ASN A 246 0.78 33.87 12.47
N ASP A 247 0.09 34.94 12.09
CA ASP A 247 0.26 36.28 12.68
C ASP A 247 -0.33 36.35 14.11
N ALA A 248 -1.21 35.41 14.47
CA ALA A 248 -1.78 35.26 15.80
C ALA A 248 -1.04 34.21 16.66
N TYR A 249 0.08 33.64 16.20
CA TYR A 249 0.80 32.63 16.96
C TYR A 249 1.36 33.22 18.27
N PRO A 250 1.10 32.59 19.44
CA PRO A 250 1.60 33.08 20.71
C PRO A 250 3.13 33.15 20.69
N GLN A 251 3.67 34.34 20.95
CA GLN A 251 5.09 34.50 21.19
C GLN A 251 5.37 33.95 22.59
N VAL A 252 5.91 32.74 22.67
CA VAL A 252 6.37 32.19 23.94
C VAL A 252 7.70 32.86 24.24
N GLU A 253 7.73 33.82 25.17
CA GLU A 253 9.02 34.29 25.68
C GLU A 253 9.76 33.07 26.27
N PRO A 254 11.07 32.90 26.00
CA PRO A 254 11.80 31.76 26.49
C PRO A 254 11.72 31.75 28.01
N ALA A 255 10.99 30.79 28.57
CA ALA A 255 10.90 30.61 30.00
C ALA A 255 12.33 30.46 30.54
N SER A 256 12.70 31.26 31.54
CA SER A 256 13.95 31.04 32.25
C SER A 256 13.83 29.72 33.00
N TYR A 257 14.39 28.66 32.45
CA TYR A 257 14.43 27.37 33.12
C TYR A 257 15.50 27.43 34.22
N GLU A 258 15.08 27.70 35.47
CA GLU A 258 15.87 27.22 36.60
C GLU A 258 15.70 25.69 36.65
N PRO A 259 16.79 24.91 36.63
CA PRO A 259 16.69 23.45 36.67
C PRO A 259 16.16 23.00 38.04
N GLU A 260 14.94 22.46 38.07
CA GLU A 260 14.41 21.78 39.25
C GLU A 260 15.10 20.40 39.41
N PRO A 261 15.71 20.09 40.58
CA PRO A 261 16.28 18.78 40.84
C PRO A 261 15.19 17.69 40.87
N ILE A 262 15.46 16.55 40.24
CA ILE A 262 14.53 15.40 40.11
C ILE A 262 14.21 14.70 41.45
N ALA A 263 14.84 15.11 42.56
CA ALA A 263 14.75 14.41 43.84
C ALA A 263 13.68 15.00 44.77
N GLU A 264 12.41 14.71 44.54
CA GLU A 264 11.37 14.56 45.58
C GLU A 264 10.04 14.05 44.95
N LEU A 265 10.06 12.92 44.24
CA LEU A 265 8.82 12.13 44.12
C LEU A 265 8.71 11.35 45.42
N GLU A 266 7.92 11.87 46.37
CA GLU A 266 7.62 11.18 47.62
C GLU A 266 7.18 9.73 47.31
N GLU A 267 7.92 8.79 47.88
CA GLU A 267 7.71 7.35 47.78
C GLU A 267 6.30 7.01 48.28
N VAL A 268 5.37 6.76 47.36
CA VAL A 268 4.04 6.23 47.70
C VAL A 268 4.25 4.87 48.35
N LYS A 269 4.03 4.80 49.67
CA LYS A 269 4.06 3.58 50.47
C LYS A 269 3.29 2.46 49.75
N GLU A 270 3.99 1.36 49.45
CA GLU A 270 3.40 0.12 48.95
C GLU A 270 2.24 -0.32 49.86
N VAL A 271 1.08 -0.56 49.26
CA VAL A 271 -0.03 -1.27 49.90
C VAL A 271 0.25 -2.75 49.69
N ASP A 272 0.43 -3.50 50.79
CA ASP A 272 0.61 -4.95 50.79
C ASP A 272 -0.54 -5.65 50.05
N VAL A 273 -0.27 -6.10 48.82
CA VAL A 273 -1.17 -6.97 48.08
C VAL A 273 -0.97 -8.40 48.58
N VAL A 274 -1.98 -8.91 49.28
CA VAL A 274 -2.05 -10.31 49.71
C VAL A 274 -1.83 -11.21 48.49
N SER A 275 -0.78 -12.03 48.54
CA SER A 275 -0.35 -12.94 47.49
C SER A 275 -1.47 -13.91 47.09
N VAL A 276 -1.92 -13.84 45.83
CA VAL A 276 -2.78 -14.87 45.23
C VAL A 276 -1.89 -16.11 44.94
N PRO A 277 -2.26 -17.33 45.38
CA PRO A 277 -1.42 -18.50 45.13
C PRO A 277 -1.43 -18.88 43.64
N VAL A 278 -0.26 -19.22 43.12
CA VAL A 278 -0.06 -19.74 41.77
C VAL A 278 -0.69 -21.14 41.65
N PRO A 279 -1.56 -21.41 40.66
CA PRO A 279 -2.11 -22.75 40.44
C PRO A 279 -1.00 -23.72 40.03
N SER A 280 -0.82 -24.80 40.80
CA SER A 280 0.30 -25.74 40.66
C SER A 280 0.00 -26.97 39.80
N GLN A 281 -1.14 -27.05 39.10
CA GLN A 281 -1.43 -28.17 38.20
C GLN A 281 -2.11 -27.75 36.90
N LYS A 282 -1.68 -28.39 35.80
CA LYS A 282 -2.23 -28.26 34.46
C LYS A 282 -3.62 -28.93 34.41
N PRO A 283 -4.65 -28.33 33.79
CA PRO A 283 -5.98 -28.94 33.71
C PRO A 283 -5.93 -30.23 32.88
N ASP A 284 -6.54 -31.30 33.41
CA ASP A 284 -6.74 -32.55 32.69
C ASP A 284 -7.99 -32.43 31.78
N ILE A 285 -7.82 -32.62 30.48
CA ILE A 285 -8.86 -32.39 29.46
C ILE A 285 -9.77 -33.64 29.29
N ALA A 286 -9.50 -34.74 30.00
CA ALA A 286 -10.28 -35.98 29.87
C ALA A 286 -11.69 -35.94 30.51
N ALA A 287 -12.07 -34.88 31.24
CA ALA A 287 -13.38 -34.77 31.89
C ALA A 287 -14.45 -33.98 31.09
N LEU A 288 -14.13 -33.46 29.90
CA LEU A 288 -15.06 -32.64 29.09
C LEU A 288 -15.93 -33.44 28.10
N GLN A 289 -15.95 -34.78 28.17
CA GLN A 289 -16.77 -35.63 27.28
C GLN A 289 -17.91 -36.40 27.98
N ALA A 290 -18.34 -35.98 29.18
CA ALA A 290 -19.51 -36.56 29.82
C ALA A 290 -20.36 -35.48 30.50
N GLU A 291 -21.10 -34.71 29.73
CA GLU A 291 -22.36 -34.05 30.14
C GLU A 291 -23.07 -33.54 28.86
N GLU A 292 -23.54 -34.49 28.05
CA GLU A 292 -24.68 -34.25 27.15
C GLU A 292 -25.96 -34.11 28.01
N GLU A 293 -26.88 -33.28 27.51
CA GLU A 293 -28.25 -33.04 27.99
C GLU A 293 -28.46 -32.07 29.17
N LYS A 294 -28.30 -30.76 28.91
CA LYS A 294 -29.28 -29.76 29.38
C LYS A 294 -29.45 -28.68 28.30
N PRO A 295 -30.69 -28.33 27.89
CA PRO A 295 -30.90 -27.30 26.88
C PRO A 295 -30.45 -25.95 27.44
N SER A 296 -29.71 -25.20 26.63
CA SER A 296 -29.17 -23.89 27.00
C SER A 296 -30.27 -22.86 27.25
N LEU A 297 -29.95 -21.86 28.09
CA LEU A 297 -30.80 -20.69 28.40
C LEU A 297 -31.32 -19.95 27.14
N LEU A 298 -30.65 -20.11 26.00
CA LEU A 298 -31.04 -19.53 24.73
C LEU A 298 -32.32 -20.17 24.17
N ALA A 299 -32.58 -21.45 24.45
CA ALA A 299 -33.81 -22.15 24.05
C ALA A 299 -35.02 -21.76 24.91
N GLN A 300 -34.80 -21.25 26.13
CA GLN A 300 -35.88 -20.76 27.03
C GLN A 300 -36.26 -19.30 26.75
N LEU A 301 -35.39 -18.54 26.08
CA LEU A 301 -35.64 -17.12 25.77
C LEU A 301 -36.50 -16.91 24.52
N PHE A 302 -36.60 -17.90 23.63
CA PHE A 302 -37.37 -17.81 22.37
C PHE A 302 -38.70 -18.58 22.36
N SER A 303 -39.14 -19.16 23.49
CA SER A 303 -40.42 -19.90 23.57
C SER A 303 -41.64 -19.05 23.97
N ASN A 304 -41.48 -17.73 24.19
CA ASN A 304 -42.55 -16.85 24.68
C ASN A 304 -43.09 -15.84 23.63
N PHE A 305 -43.07 -16.21 22.35
CA PHE A 305 -43.85 -15.50 21.33
C PHE A 305 -44.86 -16.48 20.71
N ASP A 306 -45.93 -16.77 21.47
CA ASP A 306 -47.08 -17.50 20.95
C ASP A 306 -48.07 -16.51 20.30
N SER A 307 -48.55 -16.88 19.12
CA SER A 307 -49.48 -16.10 18.30
C SER A 307 -50.92 -16.25 18.79
N PRO A 308 -51.82 -15.29 18.53
CA PRO A 308 -53.19 -15.36 19.03
C PRO A 308 -53.98 -16.50 18.38
N LYS A 309 -54.63 -17.30 19.23
CA LYS A 309 -55.56 -18.39 18.90
C LYS A 309 -56.62 -17.95 17.89
N THR A 310 -56.66 -18.67 16.77
CA THR A 310 -57.86 -18.81 15.93
C THR A 310 -58.86 -19.71 16.65
N THR A 311 -59.96 -19.11 17.12
CA THR A 311 -61.16 -19.85 17.55
C THR A 311 -61.93 -20.28 16.30
N SER A 312 -62.10 -21.59 16.12
CA SER A 312 -63.08 -22.16 15.21
C SER A 312 -64.48 -22.02 15.79
N LEU A 313 -65.43 -21.52 14.99
CA LEU A 313 -66.86 -21.79 15.16
C LEU A 313 -67.41 -22.22 13.79
N ASN A 314 -67.93 -23.44 13.77
CA ASN A 314 -68.82 -23.97 12.75
C ASN A 314 -70.18 -23.26 12.89
N GLU A 315 -70.68 -22.67 11.80
CA GLU A 315 -72.01 -22.84 11.18
C GLU A 315 -72.11 -22.00 9.91
#